data_AF-A0A1F4CRT8-F1
#
_entry.id   AF-A0A1F4CRT8-F1
#
_cell.length_a   1.000
_cell.length_b   1.000
_cell.length_c   1.000
_cell.angle_alpha   90.00
_cell.angle_beta   90.00
_cell.angle_gamma   90.00
#
_symmetry.space_group_name_H-M   'P 1'
#
loop_
_entity.id
_entity.type
_entity.pdbx_description
1 polymer ?
#
loop_
_entity_poly.entity_id
_entity_poly.type
_entity_poly.pdbx_seq_one_letter_code
_entity_poly.pdbx_strand_id
1 'polypeptide(L)'
;MANIKSARKRARQAVARRDHNMSLRTAVRSAIKNAKKALAAGKQEDALKALRASQRMIDRVVAKGVLHRNAGDRHKSRLAHALKGMK
;
A
#
# COMPACT_ATOMS: atom_id res chain seq x y z
N MET A 1 -9.88 30.78 -2.88
CA MET A 1 -9.30 31.25 -4.16
C MET A 1 -7.80 31.43 -3.97
N ALA A 2 -6.95 30.92 -4.87
CA ALA A 2 -5.49 31.04 -4.74
C ALA A 2 -5.03 32.41 -5.29
N ASN A 3 -5.12 33.43 -4.45
CA ASN A 3 -4.98 34.83 -4.86
C ASN A 3 -3.52 35.26 -5.10
N ILE A 4 -2.55 34.55 -4.54
CA ILE A 4 -1.12 34.78 -4.74
C ILE A 4 -0.54 33.80 -5.78
N LYS A 5 0.44 34.26 -6.60
CA LYS A 5 1.06 33.44 -7.67
C LYS A 5 1.63 32.11 -7.13
N SER A 6 2.24 32.13 -5.94
CA SER A 6 2.78 30.95 -5.27
C SER A 6 1.69 29.94 -4.90
N ALA A 7 0.53 30.40 -4.42
CA ALA A 7 -0.61 29.54 -4.10
C ALA A 7 -1.19 28.88 -5.36
N ARG A 8 -1.31 29.62 -6.47
CA ARG A 8 -1.76 29.05 -7.75
C ARG A 8 -0.80 27.96 -8.26
N LYS A 9 0.52 28.15 -8.08
CA LYS A 9 1.53 27.11 -8.37
C LYS A 9 1.36 25.89 -7.44
N ARG A 10 1.21 26.11 -6.14
CA ARG A 10 1.01 25.02 -5.15
C ARG A 10 -0.26 24.21 -5.43
N ALA A 11 -1.36 24.86 -5.82
CA ALA A 11 -2.60 24.19 -6.20
C ALA A 11 -2.40 23.23 -7.38
N ARG A 12 -1.76 23.67 -8.46
CA ARG A 12 -1.42 22.79 -9.61
C ARG A 12 -0.53 21.62 -9.20
N GLN A 13 0.50 21.86 -8.40
CA GLN A 13 1.38 20.81 -7.89
C GLN A 13 0.68 19.84 -6.94
N ALA A 14 -0.36 20.27 -6.24
CA ALA A 14 -1.11 19.42 -5.32
C ALA A 14 -1.96 18.40 -6.07
N VAL A 15 -2.60 18.80 -7.18
CA VAL A 15 -3.38 17.88 -8.03
C VAL A 15 -2.49 16.78 -8.59
N ALA A 16 -1.37 17.13 -9.23
CA ALA A 16 -0.44 16.15 -9.78
C ALA A 16 0.11 15.18 -8.72
N ARG A 17 0.47 15.69 -7.53
CA ARG A 17 0.93 14.84 -6.42
C ARG A 17 -0.18 13.95 -5.87
N ARG A 18 -1.42 14.45 -5.81
CA ARG A 18 -2.59 13.68 -5.36
C ARG A 18 -2.81 12.49 -6.27
N ASP A 19 -2.82 12.70 -7.59
CA ASP A 19 -3.11 11.64 -8.57
C ASP A 19 -2.06 10.54 -8.53
N HIS A 20 -0.77 10.91 -8.49
CA HIS A 20 0.33 9.96 -8.33
C HIS A 20 0.26 9.21 -6.99
N ASN A 21 -0.02 9.89 -5.88
CA ASN A 21 -0.10 9.22 -4.58
C ASN A 21 -1.35 8.34 -4.46
N MET A 22 -2.44 8.70 -5.15
CA MET A 22 -3.66 7.91 -5.20
C MET A 22 -3.41 6.57 -5.88
N SER A 23 -2.72 6.55 -7.02
CA SER A 23 -2.42 5.29 -7.73
C SER A 23 -1.58 4.34 -6.88
N LEU A 24 -0.55 4.86 -6.19
CA LEU A 24 0.29 4.07 -5.29
C LEU A 24 -0.49 3.51 -4.09
N ARG A 25 -1.37 4.32 -3.49
CA ARG A 25 -2.24 3.87 -2.38
C ARG A 25 -3.20 2.78 -2.84
N THR A 26 -3.80 2.93 -4.02
CA THR A 26 -4.70 1.92 -4.59
C THR A 26 -3.96 0.62 -4.87
N ALA A 27 -2.74 0.69 -5.43
CA ALA A 27 -1.92 -0.50 -5.69
C ALA A 27 -1.58 -1.27 -4.40
N VAL A 28 -1.24 -0.58 -3.31
CA VAL A 28 -1.03 -1.22 -2.00
C VAL A 28 -2.30 -1.88 -1.47
N ARG A 29 -3.46 -1.18 -1.55
CA ARG A 29 -4.75 -1.73 -1.12
C ARG A 29 -5.11 -2.99 -1.91
N SER A 30 -4.91 -2.98 -3.22
CA SER A 30 -5.12 -4.15 -4.09
C SER A 30 -4.19 -5.30 -3.73
N ALA A 31 -2.90 -5.04 -3.49
CA ALA A 31 -1.95 -6.06 -3.07
C ALA A 31 -2.34 -6.72 -1.73
N ILE A 32 -2.78 -5.92 -0.76
CA ILE A 32 -3.29 -6.43 0.53
C ILE A 32 -4.57 -7.25 0.31
N LYS A 33 -5.49 -6.81 -0.54
CA LYS A 33 -6.72 -7.54 -0.86
C LYS A 33 -6.40 -8.89 -1.50
N ASN A 34 -5.45 -8.95 -2.43
CA ASN A 34 -5.05 -10.18 -3.10
C ASN A 34 -4.39 -11.15 -2.11
N ALA A 35 -3.52 -10.67 -1.22
CA ALA A 35 -2.93 -11.51 -0.17
C ALA A 35 -4.00 -12.10 0.76
N LYS A 36 -4.99 -11.29 1.17
CA LYS A 36 -6.12 -11.79 1.99
C LYS A 36 -6.97 -12.84 1.27
N LYS A 37 -7.21 -12.66 -0.04
CA LYS A 37 -7.94 -13.65 -0.86
C LYS A 37 -7.16 -14.97 -0.95
N ALA A 38 -5.85 -14.89 -1.18
CA ALA A 38 -5.00 -16.08 -1.25
C ALA A 38 -4.97 -16.84 0.08
N LEU A 39 -4.92 -16.11 1.21
CA LEU A 39 -5.03 -16.69 2.55
C LEU A 39 -6.40 -17.38 2.76
N ALA A 40 -7.49 -16.74 2.34
CA ALA A 40 -8.84 -17.32 2.46
C ALA A 40 -9.03 -18.57 1.58
N ALA A 41 -8.28 -18.70 0.49
CA ALA A 41 -8.36 -19.85 -0.41
C ALA A 41 -7.64 -21.12 0.11
N GLY A 42 -6.94 -21.04 1.25
CA GLY A 42 -6.36 -22.21 1.93
C GLY A 42 -5.12 -22.82 1.27
N LYS A 43 -4.64 -22.30 0.14
CA LYS A 43 -3.44 -22.81 -0.55
C LYS A 43 -2.18 -22.13 -0.02
N GLN A 44 -1.40 -22.86 0.79
CA GLN A 44 -0.25 -22.30 1.50
C GLN A 44 0.85 -21.73 0.59
N GLU A 45 1.17 -22.39 -0.52
CA GLU A 45 2.18 -21.90 -1.46
C GLU A 45 1.77 -20.60 -2.15
N ASP A 46 0.52 -20.53 -2.61
CA ASP A 46 -0.03 -19.35 -3.27
C ASP A 46 -0.16 -18.17 -2.30
N ALA A 47 -0.54 -18.46 -1.05
CA ALA A 47 -0.55 -17.47 0.02
C ALA A 47 0.85 -16.90 0.31
N LEU A 48 1.89 -17.75 0.35
CA LEU A 48 3.28 -17.31 0.52
C LEU A 48 3.76 -16.43 -0.63
N LYS A 49 3.47 -16.80 -1.89
CA LYS A 49 3.81 -15.99 -3.07
C LYS A 49 3.09 -14.63 -3.04
N ALA A 50 1.80 -14.62 -2.75
CA ALA A 50 1.00 -13.40 -2.66
C ALA A 50 1.47 -12.49 -1.51
N LEU A 51 1.84 -13.08 -0.37
CA LEU A 51 2.36 -12.35 0.79
C LEU A 51 3.69 -11.66 0.45
N ARG A 52 4.66 -12.37 -0.16
CA ARG A 52 5.94 -11.78 -0.58
C ARG A 52 5.75 -10.64 -1.57
N ALA A 53 4.86 -10.81 -2.56
CA ALA A 53 4.53 -9.76 -3.52
C ALA A 53 3.91 -8.52 -2.82
N SER A 54 3.01 -8.75 -1.86
CA SER A 54 2.38 -7.66 -1.10
C SER A 54 3.38 -6.89 -0.21
N GLN A 55 4.30 -7.60 0.46
CA GLN A 55 5.36 -7.00 1.27
C GLN A 55 6.26 -6.09 0.43
N ARG A 56 6.73 -6.59 -0.73
CA ARG A 56 7.55 -5.81 -1.66
C ARG A 56 6.86 -4.51 -2.10
N MET A 57 5.55 -4.58 -2.37
CA MET A 57 4.79 -3.39 -2.77
C MET A 57 4.64 -2.39 -1.62
N ILE A 58 4.34 -2.87 -0.41
CA ILE A 58 4.22 -2.02 0.79
C ILE A 58 5.53 -1.28 1.05
N ASP A 59 6.65 -2.00 1.09
CA ASP A 59 7.96 -1.41 1.41
C ASP A 59 8.39 -0.38 0.36
N ARG A 60 8.09 -0.63 -0.93
CA ARG A 60 8.33 0.35 -2.00
C ARG A 60 7.55 1.65 -1.79
N VAL A 61 6.29 1.58 -1.35
CA VAL A 61 5.45 2.76 -1.14
C VAL A 61 5.81 3.50 0.16
N VAL A 62 6.27 2.76 1.17
CA VAL A 62 6.86 3.33 2.40
C VAL A 62 8.14 4.10 2.07
N ALA A 63 9.04 3.53 1.26
CA ALA A 63 10.27 4.19 0.83
C ALA A 63 9.99 5.50 0.06
N LYS A 64 8.88 5.57 -0.68
CA LYS A 64 8.43 6.80 -1.36
C LYS A 64 7.74 7.82 -0.43
N GLY A 65 7.59 7.53 0.87
CA GLY A 65 6.96 8.42 1.85
C GLY A 65 5.43 8.58 1.70
N VAL A 66 4.78 7.81 0.83
CA VAL A 66 3.32 7.90 0.60
C VAL A 66 2.54 7.20 1.71
N LEU A 67 3.15 6.18 2.33
CA LEU A 67 2.64 5.45 3.49
C LEU A 67 3.65 5.57 4.64
N HIS A 68 3.17 5.83 5.85
CA HIS A 68 4.04 5.87 7.03
C HIS A 68 4.61 4.49 7.36
N ARG A 69 5.86 4.44 7.83
CA ARG A 69 6.57 3.19 8.21
C ARG A 69 5.71 2.28 9.10
N ASN A 70 5.22 2.83 10.21
CA ASN A 70 4.37 2.09 11.16
C ASN A 70 3.07 1.54 10.54
N ALA A 71 2.51 2.23 9.53
CA ALA A 71 1.34 1.73 8.83
C ALA A 71 1.71 0.54 7.94
N GLY A 72 2.85 0.63 7.24
CA GLY A 72 3.42 -0.49 6.48
C GLY A 72 3.71 -1.70 7.36
N ASP A 73 4.40 -1.50 8.48
CA ASP A 73 4.76 -2.57 9.42
C ASP A 73 3.53 -3.24 10.04
N ARG A 74 2.51 -2.46 10.40
CA ARG A 74 1.23 -3.00 10.89
C ARG A 74 0.54 -3.87 9.83
N HIS A 75 0.59 -3.49 8.56
CA HIS A 75 0.02 -4.33 7.48
C HIS A 75 0.81 -5.62 7.29
N LYS A 76 2.15 -5.56 7.31
CA LYS A 76 3.03 -6.73 7.20
C LYS A 76 2.80 -7.70 8.36
N SER A 77 2.79 -7.19 9.59
CA SER A 77 2.54 -7.99 10.81
C SER A 77 1.19 -8.70 10.75
N ARG A 78 0.11 -7.99 10.43
CA ARG A 78 -1.24 -8.60 10.35
C ARG A 78 -1.33 -9.72 9.31
N LEU A 79 -0.71 -9.54 8.14
CA LEU A 79 -0.69 -10.58 7.10
C LEU A 79 0.14 -11.80 7.52
N ALA A 80 1.28 -11.58 8.19
CA ALA A 80 2.10 -12.66 8.72
C ALA A 80 1.39 -13.46 9.82
N HIS A 81 0.69 -12.78 10.73
CA HIS A 81 -0.13 -13.44 11.76
C HIS A 81 -1.27 -14.26 11.14
N ALA A 82 -1.94 -13.74 10.11
CA ALA A 82 -3.00 -14.47 9.42
C ALA A 82 -2.47 -15.75 8.75
N LEU A 83 -1.27 -15.71 8.14
CA LEU A 83 -0.63 -16.90 7.59
C LEU A 83 -0.26 -17.92 8.67
N LYS A 84 0.25 -17.47 9.83
CA LYS A 84 0.58 -18.35 10.96
C LYS A 84 -0.66 -19.03 11.57
N GLY A 85 -1.80 -18.35 11.55
CA GLY A 85 -3.08 -18.88 12.04
C GLY A 85 -3.72 -19.90 11.09
N MET A 86 -3.21 -20.05 9.88
CA MET A 86 -3.72 -20.95 8.83
C MET A 86 -3.29 -22.42 9.02
N LYS A 87 -3.08 -22.85 10.28
CA LYS A 87 -2.72 -24.23 10.62
C LYS A 87 -3.78 -25.22 10.19
#